data_AF-A0A0B6YC22-F1
#
_entry.id   AF-A0A0B6YC22-F1
#
_cell.length_a   1.000
_cell.length_b   1.000
_cell.length_c   1.000
_cell.angle_alpha   90.00
_cell.angle_beta   90.00
_cell.angle_gamma   90.00
#
_symmetry.space_group_name_H-M   'P 1'
#
loop_
_entity.id
_entity.type
_entity.pdbx_description
1 polymer ?
#
loop_
_entity_poly.entity_id
_entity_poly.type
_entity_poly.pdbx_seq_one_letter_code
_entity_poly.pdbx_strand_id
1 'polypeptide(L)' 'QTLFQQSSEEDPDEGIKDLVETAMKKLDCDHDGRISYQDFKQAVTQDTLMLECLGTCLPSEKIKKAFLQQIRGTNNKW' A
#
# COMPACT_ATOMS: atom_id res chain seq x y z
N GLN A 1 -34.52 -19.65 -24.70
CA GLN A 1 -33.44 -20.46 -24.10
C GLN A 1 -32.31 -19.52 -23.72
N THR A 2 -31.70 -19.79 -22.58
CA THR A 2 -30.91 -18.87 -21.74
C THR A 2 -29.64 -18.38 -22.44
N LEU A 3 -29.43 -17.06 -22.40
CA LEU A 3 -28.24 -16.37 -22.89
C LEU A 3 -27.04 -16.83 -22.03
N PHE A 4 -26.11 -17.57 -22.65
CA PHE A 4 -24.90 -18.09 -22.01
C PHE A 4 -24.13 -16.97 -21.33
N GLN A 5 -23.90 -17.12 -20.02
CA GLN A 5 -23.00 -16.28 -19.24
C GLN A 5 -21.62 -16.28 -19.92
N GLN A 6 -21.15 -15.11 -20.33
CA GLN A 6 -19.72 -14.89 -20.56
C GLN A 6 -19.04 -14.80 -19.20
N SER A 7 -18.87 -15.94 -18.53
CA SER A 7 -18.03 -16.08 -17.35
C SER A 7 -16.59 -16.27 -17.83
N SER A 8 -15.87 -15.18 -18.12
CA SER A 8 -14.41 -15.27 -18.07
C SER A 8 -14.06 -15.27 -16.58
N GLU A 9 -13.92 -16.47 -16.01
CA GLU A 9 -13.31 -16.66 -14.69
C GLU A 9 -11.83 -16.31 -14.84
N GLU A 10 -11.47 -15.03 -14.75
CA GLU A 10 -10.08 -14.63 -14.54
C GLU A 10 -9.61 -15.28 -13.24
N ASP A 11 -8.56 -16.09 -13.33
CA ASP A 11 -8.00 -16.82 -12.20
C ASP A 11 -7.63 -15.78 -11.11
N PRO A 12 -8.15 -15.89 -9.87
CA PRO A 12 -7.81 -14.96 -8.80
C PRO A 12 -6.28 -14.83 -8.57
N ASP A 13 -5.50 -15.84 -8.96
CA ASP A 13 -4.04 -15.82 -8.86
C ASP A 13 -3.38 -14.91 -9.91
N GLU A 14 -4.01 -14.69 -11.08
CA GLU A 14 -3.50 -13.75 -12.09
C GLU A 14 -3.55 -12.30 -11.57
N GLY A 15 -4.65 -11.91 -10.91
CA GLY A 15 -4.77 -10.57 -10.32
C GLY A 15 -3.72 -10.31 -9.23
N ILE A 16 -3.39 -11.33 -8.42
CA ILE A 16 -2.33 -11.21 -7.40
C ILE A 16 -0.97 -11.06 -8.07
N LYS A 17 -0.70 -11.85 -9.10
CA LYS A 17 0.55 -11.79 -9.85
C LYS A 17 0.76 -10.41 -10.47
N ASP A 18 -0.27 -9.83 -11.09
CA ASP A 18 -0.21 -8.50 -11.69
C ASP A 18 0.07 -7.40 -10.65
N LEU A 19 -0.51 -7.52 -9.45
CA LEU A 19 -0.22 -6.61 -8.34
C LEU A 19 1.24 -6.72 -7.89
N VAL A 20 1.77 -7.93 -7.75
CA VAL A 20 3.17 -8.17 -7.39
C VAL A 20 4.10 -7.61 -8.47
N GLU A 21 3.84 -7.88 -9.73
CA GLU A 21 4.64 -7.35 -10.85
C GLU A 21 4.61 -5.82 -10.90
N THR A 22 3.44 -5.22 -10.68
CA THR A 22 3.28 -3.76 -10.65
C THR A 22 4.04 -3.14 -9.48
N ALA A 23 3.98 -3.77 -8.30
CA ALA A 23 4.73 -3.34 -7.13
C ALA A 23 6.24 -3.44 -7.37
N MET A 24 6.72 -4.56 -7.90
CA MET A 24 8.14 -4.74 -8.25
C MET A 24 8.61 -3.70 -9.26
N LYS A 25 7.87 -3.47 -10.35
CA LYS A 25 8.22 -2.43 -11.35
C LYS A 25 8.37 -1.03 -10.76
N LYS A 26 7.66 -0.72 -9.66
CA LYS A 26 7.73 0.59 -8.99
C LYS A 26 8.76 0.65 -7.86
N LEU A 27 8.99 -0.46 -7.15
CA LEU A 27 9.80 -0.49 -5.93
C LEU A 27 11.22 -1.01 -6.17
N ASP A 28 11.44 -1.87 -7.15
CA ASP A 28 12.75 -2.42 -7.54
C ASP A 28 13.40 -1.46 -8.56
N CYS A 29 14.14 -0.48 -8.05
CA CYS A 29 14.70 0.63 -8.82
C CYS A 29 15.94 0.25 -9.63
N ASP A 30 16.69 -0.76 -9.20
CA ASP A 30 17.89 -1.25 -9.89
C ASP A 30 17.65 -2.56 -10.67
N HIS A 31 16.44 -3.09 -10.59
CA HIS A 31 15.96 -4.26 -11.34
C HIS A 31 16.75 -5.53 -11.01
N ASP A 32 17.20 -5.67 -9.75
CA ASP A 32 17.92 -6.85 -9.26
C ASP A 32 16.98 -7.99 -8.81
N GLY A 33 15.67 -7.76 -8.86
CA GLY A 33 14.63 -8.68 -8.44
C GLY A 33 14.34 -8.64 -6.94
N ARG A 34 14.84 -7.63 -6.21
CA ARG A 34 14.65 -7.41 -4.78
C ARG A 34 14.28 -5.96 -4.52
N ILE A 35 13.81 -5.69 -3.30
CA ILE A 35 13.52 -4.33 -2.86
C ILE A 35 14.43 -4.07 -1.67
N SER A 36 15.55 -3.39 -1.91
CA SER A 36 16.43 -2.94 -0.82
C SER A 36 15.82 -1.73 -0.11
N TYR A 37 16.39 -1.37 1.05
CA TYR A 37 16.01 -0.12 1.72
C TYR A 37 16.24 1.11 0.84
N GLN A 38 17.28 1.10 0.00
CA GLN A 38 17.60 2.21 -0.88
C GLN A 38 16.52 2.37 -1.95
N ASP A 39 16.07 1.26 -2.56
CA ASP A 39 15.03 1.29 -3.58
C ASP A 39 13.70 1.73 -2.97
N PHE A 40 13.34 1.19 -1.81
CA PHE A 40 12.14 1.61 -1.09
C PHE A 40 12.18 3.11 -0.75
N LYS A 41 13.30 3.60 -0.21
CA LYS A 41 13.46 5.02 0.12
C LYS A 41 13.37 5.90 -1.12
N GLN A 42 13.98 5.48 -2.22
CA GLN A 42 13.94 6.20 -3.50
C GLN A 42 12.51 6.25 -4.05
N ALA A 43 11.83 5.11 -4.14
CA ALA A 43 10.46 4.99 -4.63
C ALA A 43 9.48 5.83 -3.81
N VAL A 44 9.57 5.78 -2.47
CA VAL A 44 8.74 6.59 -1.57
C VAL A 44 9.02 8.09 -1.70
N THR A 45 10.27 8.48 -1.93
CA THR A 45 10.63 9.90 -2.12
C THR A 45 10.08 10.44 -3.44
N GLN A 46 9.97 9.60 -4.47
CA GLN A 46 9.38 9.96 -5.76
C GLN A 46 7.85 9.96 -5.72
N ASP A 47 7.25 8.98 -5.05
CA ASP A 47 5.80 8.83 -4.90
C ASP A 47 5.46 8.41 -3.46
N THR A 48 4.97 9.35 -2.67
CA THR A 48 4.60 9.14 -1.26
C THR A 48 3.57 8.01 -1.08
N LEU A 49 2.75 7.70 -2.10
CA LEU A 49 1.77 6.61 -2.03
C LEU A 49 2.43 5.22 -1.89
N MET A 50 3.71 5.08 -2.28
CA MET A 50 4.46 3.83 -2.13
C MET A 50 4.67 3.42 -0.66
N LEU A 51 4.45 4.31 0.31
CA LEU A 51 4.50 3.97 1.74
C LEU A 51 3.49 2.90 2.15
N GLU A 52 2.34 2.86 1.47
CA GLU A 52 1.22 1.97 1.81
C GLU A 52 0.77 1.13 0.60
N CYS A 53 1.62 0.99 -0.43
CA CYS A 53 1.24 0.31 -1.68
C CYS A 53 0.96 -1.19 -1.50
N LEU A 54 1.51 -1.83 -0.47
CA LEU A 54 1.25 -3.23 -0.11
C LEU A 54 0.12 -3.38 0.92
N GLY A 55 -0.51 -2.27 1.32
CA GLY A 55 -1.57 -2.23 2.31
C GLY A 55 -1.38 -1.12 3.33
N THR A 56 -2.46 -0.79 4.04
CA THR A 56 -2.45 0.24 5.07
C THR A 56 -1.64 -0.21 6.27
N CYS A 57 -0.53 0.48 6.54
CA CYS A 57 0.35 0.21 7.68
C CYS A 57 0.45 1.42 8.62
N LEU A 58 -0.05 2.58 8.21
CA LEU A 58 -0.10 3.79 9.02
C LEU A 58 -1.52 4.03 9.57
N PRO A 59 -1.63 4.69 10.73
CA PRO A 59 -2.94 5.03 11.27
C PRO A 59 -3.64 6.04 10.36
N SER A 60 -4.94 5.84 10.14
CA SER A 60 -5.77 6.84 9.47
C SER A 60 -5.70 8.19 10.19
N GLU A 61 -5.91 9.28 9.44
CA GLU A 61 -5.90 10.64 9.98
C GLU A 61 -6.90 10.83 11.13
N LYS A 62 -8.03 10.10 11.13
CA LYS A 62 -8.99 10.12 12.24
C LYS A 62 -8.39 9.59 13.53
N ILE A 63 -7.74 8.42 13.47
CA ILE A 63 -7.12 7.77 14.64
C ILE A 63 -5.95 8.62 15.13
N LYS A 64 -5.11 9.10 14.21
CA LYS A 64 -3.99 9.99 14.52
C LYS A 64 -4.45 11.27 15.23
N LYS A 65 -5.52 11.92 14.77
CA LYS A 65 -6.08 13.11 15.42
C LYS A 65 -6.62 12.82 16.81
N ALA A 66 -7.40 11.75 16.97
CA ALA A 66 -7.94 11.36 18.26
C ALA A 66 -6.83 11.06 19.28
N PHE A 67 -5.81 10.30 18.86
CA PHE A 67 -4.65 9.98 19.69
C PHE A 67 -3.86 11.23 20.09
N LEU A 68 -3.55 12.12 19.14
CA LEU A 68 -2.83 13.36 19.42
C LEU A 68 -3.63 14.31 20.33
N GLN A 69 -4.96 14.39 20.18
CA GLN A 69 -5.81 15.17 21.07
C GLN A 69 -5.80 14.61 22.50
N GLN A 70 -5.83 13.29 22.65
CA GLN A 70 -5.76 12.64 23.95
C GLN A 70 -4.43 12.89 24.66
N ILE A 71 -3.30 12.76 23.96
CA ILE A 71 -1.97 13.04 24.52
C ILE A 71 -1.81 14.53 24.85
N ARG A 72 -2.27 15.43 23.97
CA ARG A 72 -2.13 16.88 24.21
C ARG A 72 -3.07 17.38 25.30
N GLY A 73 -4.27 16.81 25.41
CA GLY A 73 -5.25 17.15 26.44
C GLY A 73 -4.89 16.61 27.83
N THR A 74 -4.02 15.60 27.92
CA THR A 74 -3.46 15.10 29.19
C THR A 74 -2.33 15.98 29.73
N ASN A 75 -1.65 16.76 28.88
CA ASN A 75 -0.62 17.72 29.32
C ASN A 75 -1.17 19.00 29.99
N ASN A 76 -2.49 19.21 30.02
CA ASN A 76 -3.12 20.38 30.67
C ASN A 76 -3.86 20.01 31.98
N LYS A 77 -3.58 18.84 32.56
CA LYS A 77 -4.19 18.41 33.82
C LYS A 77 -3.13 18.01 34.84
N TRP A 78 -2.30 18.96 35.30
CA TRP A 78 -1.70 19.03 36.64
C TRP A 78 -1.31 20.48 36.92
#